data_AF-A0A3D9HSI3-F1
#
_entry.id   AF-A0A3D9HSI3-F1
#
_cell.length_a   1.000
_cell.length_b   1.000
_cell.length_c   1.000
_cell.angle_alpha   90.00
_cell.angle_beta   90.00
_cell.angle_gamma   90.00
#
_symmetry.space_group_name_H-M   'P 1'
#
loop_
_entity.id
_entity.type
_entity.pdbx_description
1 polymer ?
#
loop_
_entity_poly.entity_id
_entity_poly.type
_entity_poly.pdbx_seq_one_letter_code
_entity_poly.pdbx_strand_id
1 'polypeptide(L)'
;MIDPQPDGHLPVAAEKRTADGTAPDLEHGRMINGGENLWMTEIQSVLAQSGTKKTTAYLSHECRMERLPHSETYLGGGREIFQKEKPWEFLTYTQEGRIYQFGNPAVMTVPPSSEGDGTFPPAFEIKGCNSQAHCPDRQIYYFDYDEIHERLLSNQISVRSLFLQVSWSTGGDDWTLYSPCRYVNFSNPAFQTSSYIQPIAGTVLMPVGDSFVPGSIACSLNDKGDHIIEASSRVFRDMAEWRIRQEQPPEVARKSIRDVQQVMPTFFLSQDHIIPINGTVRLYRYL
;
A
#
# COMPACT_ATOMS: atom_id res chain seq x y z
N MET A 1 -0.73 -0.33 39.85
CA MET A 1 -1.49 -1.38 39.14
C MET A 1 -2.61 -0.66 38.42
N ILE A 2 -2.54 -0.61 37.08
CA ILE A 2 -3.60 -0.04 36.26
C ILE A 2 -4.46 -1.22 35.87
N ASP A 3 -5.69 -1.27 36.39
CA ASP A 3 -6.65 -2.30 35.98
C ASP A 3 -6.96 -2.10 34.49
N PRO A 4 -6.79 -3.14 33.65
CA PRO A 4 -7.25 -3.06 32.27
C PRO A 4 -8.77 -2.92 32.30
N GLN A 5 -9.29 -1.81 31.74
CA GLN A 5 -10.72 -1.72 31.51
C GLN A 5 -11.13 -2.83 30.54
N PRO A 6 -12.17 -3.61 30.86
CA PRO A 6 -12.67 -4.62 29.94
C PRO A 6 -13.18 -3.91 28.69
N ASP A 7 -12.65 -4.27 27.52
CA ASP A 7 -13.16 -3.85 26.21
C ASP A 7 -14.61 -4.32 26.10
N GLY A 8 -15.53 -3.47 26.55
CA GLY A 8 -16.97 -3.66 26.53
C GLY A 8 -17.52 -3.51 25.13
N HIS A 9 -17.07 -4.32 24.19
CA HIS A 9 -17.78 -4.51 22.94
C HIS A 9 -19.01 -5.36 23.24
N LEU A 10 -20.13 -4.69 23.54
CA LEU A 10 -21.44 -5.33 23.53
C LEU A 10 -21.61 -6.01 22.16
N PRO A 11 -22.04 -7.28 22.13
CA PRO A 11 -22.29 -7.97 20.87
C PRO A 11 -23.40 -7.22 20.12
N VAL A 12 -23.02 -6.54 19.05
CA VAL A 12 -23.98 -5.93 18.11
C VAL A 12 -24.81 -7.09 17.56
N ALA A 13 -26.13 -7.03 17.76
CA ALA A 13 -27.05 -8.05 17.25
C ALA A 13 -26.78 -8.27 15.76
N ALA A 14 -26.59 -9.52 15.35
CA ALA A 14 -26.29 -9.87 13.97
C ALA A 14 -27.48 -9.50 13.07
N GLU A 15 -27.46 -8.31 12.47
CA GLU A 15 -28.36 -7.94 11.38
C GLU A 15 -28.16 -8.94 10.24
N LYS A 16 -29.24 -9.66 9.86
CA LYS A 16 -29.25 -10.46 8.63
C LYS A 16 -29.17 -9.51 7.44
N ARG A 17 -28.01 -9.41 6.83
CA ARG A 17 -27.80 -8.68 5.57
C ARG A 17 -27.72 -9.63 4.39
N THR A 18 -28.18 -9.17 3.25
CA THR A 18 -28.03 -9.85 1.96
C THR A 18 -26.66 -9.52 1.38
N ALA A 19 -26.03 -10.48 0.70
CA ALA A 19 -24.77 -10.24 0.00
C ALA A 19 -24.99 -9.40 -1.25
N ASP A 20 -24.14 -8.39 -1.46
CA ASP A 20 -24.19 -7.47 -2.61
C ASP A 20 -23.08 -7.72 -3.63
N GLY A 21 -22.18 -8.66 -3.35
CA GLY A 21 -21.07 -9.03 -4.21
C GLY A 21 -20.06 -9.94 -3.53
N THR A 22 -18.89 -10.05 -4.14
CA THR A 22 -17.73 -10.72 -3.58
C THR A 22 -16.49 -9.84 -3.71
N ALA A 23 -15.56 -9.98 -2.78
CA ALA A 23 -14.22 -9.39 -2.85
C ALA A 23 -13.17 -10.38 -2.33
N PRO A 24 -11.90 -10.24 -2.71
CA PRO A 24 -10.82 -11.06 -2.16
C PRO A 24 -10.82 -10.97 -0.63
N ASP A 25 -10.79 -12.10 0.09
CA ASP A 25 -10.80 -12.15 1.56
C ASP A 25 -9.46 -11.69 2.13
N LEU A 26 -9.36 -10.41 2.47
CA LEU A 26 -8.17 -9.78 3.05
C LEU A 26 -8.05 -10.08 4.56
N GLU A 27 -9.13 -10.47 5.25
CA GLU A 27 -9.08 -10.86 6.67
C GLU A 27 -8.34 -12.18 6.87
N HIS A 28 -8.51 -13.12 5.93
CA HIS A 28 -7.87 -14.44 5.99
C HIS A 28 -6.86 -14.66 4.84
N GLY A 29 -6.64 -13.62 4.04
CA GLY A 29 -5.76 -13.61 2.88
C GLY A 29 -4.29 -13.70 3.31
N ARG A 30 -3.57 -14.65 2.71
CA ARG A 30 -2.14 -14.85 3.00
C ARG A 30 -1.34 -15.17 1.76
N MET A 31 -0.05 -14.88 1.82
CA MET A 31 0.93 -15.33 0.82
C MET A 31 1.98 -16.20 1.48
N ILE A 32 2.33 -17.30 0.81
CA ILE A 32 3.50 -18.11 1.15
C ILE A 32 4.57 -17.79 0.11
N ASN A 33 5.69 -17.27 0.57
CA ASN A 33 6.78 -16.77 -0.24
C ASN A 33 8.03 -17.63 -0.01
N GLY A 34 8.84 -17.80 -1.04
CA GLY A 34 10.21 -18.27 -0.90
C GLY A 34 10.59 -19.47 -1.76
N GLY A 35 11.63 -20.17 -1.31
CA GLY A 35 12.27 -21.30 -2.00
C GLY A 35 12.82 -22.27 -0.97
N GLU A 36 14.14 -22.23 -0.73
CA GLU A 36 14.76 -23.01 0.36
C GLU A 36 14.24 -22.63 1.74
N ASN A 37 14.04 -21.32 1.98
CA ASN A 37 13.30 -20.82 3.12
C ASN A 37 11.90 -20.39 2.67
N LEU A 38 10.88 -20.74 3.46
CA LEU A 38 9.51 -20.32 3.25
C LEU A 38 9.10 -19.38 4.38
N TRP A 39 8.39 -18.31 4.02
CA TRP A 39 7.78 -17.40 4.97
C TRP A 39 6.37 -17.04 4.54
N MET A 40 5.54 -16.68 5.51
CA MET A 40 4.14 -16.35 5.27
C MET A 40 3.87 -14.91 5.71
N THR A 41 3.03 -14.22 4.94
CA THR A 41 2.57 -12.87 5.26
C THR A 41 1.06 -12.80 5.08
N GLU A 42 0.41 -11.88 5.80
CA GLU A 42 -0.91 -11.39 5.42
C GLU A 42 -0.84 -10.67 4.06
N ILE A 43 -1.99 -10.55 3.40
CA ILE A 43 -2.16 -9.73 2.19
C ILE A 43 -2.70 -8.36 2.58
N GLN A 44 -1.95 -7.30 2.31
CA GLN A 44 -2.37 -5.93 2.62
C GLN A 44 -3.32 -5.34 1.57
N SER A 45 -3.13 -5.70 0.31
CA SER A 45 -3.99 -5.21 -0.77
C SER A 45 -3.98 -6.17 -1.95
N VAL A 46 -5.07 -6.17 -2.70
CA VAL A 46 -5.18 -6.87 -3.99
C VAL A 46 -5.44 -5.83 -5.06
N LEU A 47 -4.64 -5.85 -6.12
CA LEU A 47 -4.86 -5.07 -7.33
C LEU A 47 -5.22 -6.03 -8.47
N ALA A 48 -6.45 -5.97 -8.93
CA ALA A 48 -6.97 -6.76 -10.03
C ALA A 48 -7.03 -5.92 -11.31
N GLN A 49 -6.50 -6.45 -12.40
CA GLN A 49 -6.67 -5.91 -13.75
C GLN A 49 -7.74 -6.73 -14.47
N SER A 50 -8.71 -6.03 -15.02
CA SER A 50 -9.69 -6.50 -15.99
C SER A 50 -9.48 -5.75 -17.31
N GLY A 51 -9.87 -6.36 -18.43
CA GLY A 51 -9.68 -5.78 -19.77
C GLY A 51 -8.78 -6.65 -20.63
N THR A 52 -7.72 -6.05 -21.21
CA THR A 52 -6.87 -6.68 -22.23
C THR A 52 -6.12 -7.91 -21.69
N LYS A 53 -5.62 -7.82 -20.46
CA LYS A 53 -5.00 -8.90 -19.71
C LYS A 53 -5.66 -9.00 -18.35
N LYS A 54 -6.14 -10.20 -18.01
CA LYS A 54 -6.57 -10.50 -16.65
C LYS A 54 -5.35 -10.87 -15.83
N THR A 55 -5.03 -10.06 -14.83
CA THR A 55 -3.97 -10.36 -13.88
C THR A 55 -4.36 -9.84 -12.50
N THR A 56 -3.77 -10.43 -11.47
CA THR A 56 -4.00 -10.03 -10.09
C THR A 56 -2.67 -10.01 -9.39
N ALA A 57 -2.40 -8.89 -8.72
CA ALA A 57 -1.23 -8.70 -7.89
C ALA A 57 -1.67 -8.61 -6.42
N TYR A 58 -0.91 -9.26 -5.54
CA TYR A 58 -1.17 -9.29 -4.10
C TYR A 58 0.03 -8.68 -3.38
N LEU A 59 -0.21 -7.68 -2.52
CA LEU A 59 0.82 -7.01 -1.73
C LEU A 59 0.96 -7.67 -0.36
N SER A 60 2.19 -7.90 0.09
CA SER A 60 2.46 -8.46 1.41
C SER A 60 2.33 -7.41 2.50
N HIS A 61 2.12 -7.88 3.72
CA HIS A 61 2.48 -7.09 4.89
C HIS A 61 3.97 -6.73 4.89
N GLU A 62 4.34 -5.62 5.55
CA GLU A 62 5.75 -5.30 5.78
C GLU A 62 6.46 -6.49 6.45
N CYS A 63 7.59 -6.87 5.87
CA CYS A 63 8.47 -7.94 6.33
C CYS A 63 9.79 -7.37 6.82
N ARG A 64 10.57 -8.17 7.55
CA ARG A 64 11.91 -7.80 8.01
C ARG A 64 12.94 -8.84 7.62
N MET A 65 14.16 -8.41 7.33
CA MET A 65 15.29 -9.31 7.15
C MET A 65 15.74 -9.87 8.50
N GLU A 66 15.71 -11.20 8.62
CA GLU A 66 16.00 -11.92 9.87
C GLU A 66 16.99 -13.05 9.61
N ARG A 67 17.70 -13.48 10.65
CA ARG A 67 18.45 -14.74 10.65
C ARG A 67 17.51 -15.86 11.03
N LEU A 68 17.85 -17.09 10.64
CA LEU A 68 17.08 -18.29 10.97
C LEU A 68 17.92 -19.18 11.91
N PRO A 69 17.98 -18.93 13.23
CA PRO A 69 18.90 -19.63 14.14
C PRO A 69 18.80 -21.16 14.11
N HIS A 70 17.64 -21.68 13.73
CA HIS A 70 17.35 -23.11 13.64
C HIS A 70 17.46 -23.69 12.22
N SER A 71 17.77 -22.89 11.21
CA SER A 71 18.03 -23.42 9.86
C SER A 71 19.38 -24.14 9.83
N GLU A 72 19.43 -25.27 9.13
CA GLU A 72 20.65 -26.04 8.87
C GLU A 72 21.31 -25.64 7.53
N THR A 73 20.68 -24.74 6.77
CA THR A 73 21.20 -24.24 5.48
C THR A 73 22.14 -23.05 5.66
N TYR A 74 22.64 -22.49 4.55
CA TYR A 74 23.46 -21.28 4.57
C TYR A 74 22.73 -20.05 5.14
N LEU A 75 21.39 -20.09 5.24
CA LEU A 75 20.55 -19.06 5.86
C LEU A 75 20.54 -19.14 7.40
N GLY A 76 21.08 -20.23 7.94
CA GLY A 76 21.07 -20.54 9.36
C GLY A 76 22.29 -20.08 10.14
N GLY A 77 22.24 -20.36 11.45
CA GLY A 77 23.34 -20.14 12.39
C GLY A 77 23.24 -18.86 13.23
N GLY A 78 23.98 -18.85 14.34
CA GLY A 78 23.98 -17.78 15.33
C GLY A 78 22.91 -17.93 16.42
N ARG A 79 22.88 -16.97 17.35
CA ARG A 79 21.93 -16.94 18.48
C ARG A 79 20.93 -15.78 18.39
N GLU A 80 21.02 -14.96 17.36
CA GLU A 80 20.24 -13.73 17.20
C GLU A 80 19.32 -13.84 15.98
N ILE A 81 18.06 -13.40 16.11
CA ILE A 81 17.10 -13.31 14.99
C ILE A 81 17.31 -12.02 14.21
N PHE A 82 17.45 -10.89 14.91
CA PHE A 82 17.54 -9.59 14.26
C PHE A 82 18.94 -9.29 13.74
N GLN A 83 19.02 -8.93 12.46
CA GLN A 83 20.26 -8.47 11.82
C GLN A 83 20.47 -6.99 12.15
N LYS A 84 21.38 -6.69 13.10
CA LYS A 84 21.69 -5.31 13.53
C LYS A 84 22.27 -4.47 12.39
N GLU A 85 22.98 -5.11 11.47
CA GLU A 85 23.58 -4.58 10.26
C GLU A 85 22.59 -4.38 9.10
N LYS A 86 21.42 -5.02 9.17
CA LYS A 86 20.37 -4.96 8.15
C LYS A 86 18.99 -4.82 8.81
N PRO A 87 18.74 -3.73 9.56
CA PRO A 87 17.53 -3.57 10.36
C PRO A 87 16.28 -3.24 9.54
N TRP A 88 16.36 -3.34 8.22
CA TRP A 88 15.38 -2.78 7.33
C TRP A 88 14.20 -3.70 7.04
N GLU A 89 13.05 -3.04 6.93
CA GLU A 89 11.79 -3.62 6.48
C GLU A 89 11.70 -3.56 4.96
N PHE A 90 10.95 -4.49 4.39
CA PHE A 90 10.71 -4.58 2.97
C PHE A 90 9.27 -5.03 2.69
N LEU A 91 8.80 -4.70 1.50
CA LEU A 91 7.52 -5.14 0.97
C LEU A 91 7.78 -6.05 -0.21
N THR A 92 6.90 -7.04 -0.37
CA THR A 92 6.88 -7.90 -1.54
C THR A 92 5.51 -7.89 -2.17
N TYR A 93 5.44 -8.16 -3.46
CA TYR A 93 4.19 -8.54 -4.10
C TYR A 93 4.38 -9.78 -4.94
N THR A 94 3.27 -10.47 -5.20
CA THR A 94 3.24 -11.56 -6.17
C THR A 94 2.30 -11.24 -7.32
N GLN A 95 2.73 -11.62 -8.51
CA GLN A 95 1.94 -11.63 -9.73
C GLN A 95 2.29 -12.90 -10.50
N GLU A 96 1.28 -13.67 -10.91
CA GLU A 96 1.46 -14.90 -11.70
C GLU A 96 2.45 -15.91 -11.06
N GLY A 97 2.44 -16.01 -9.72
CA GLY A 97 3.28 -16.93 -8.94
C GLY A 97 4.73 -16.48 -8.75
N ARG A 98 5.14 -15.37 -9.37
CA ARG A 98 6.46 -14.77 -9.18
C ARG A 98 6.45 -13.84 -7.98
N ILE A 99 7.61 -13.66 -7.36
CA ILE A 99 7.80 -12.75 -6.22
C ILE A 99 8.68 -11.57 -6.61
N TYR A 100 8.22 -10.39 -6.24
CA TYR A 100 8.93 -9.14 -6.45
C TYR A 100 9.12 -8.46 -5.11
N GLN A 101 10.30 -7.91 -4.87
CA GLN A 101 10.62 -7.14 -3.67
C GLN A 101 10.85 -5.68 -4.04
N PHE A 102 10.26 -4.78 -3.28
CA PHE A 102 10.54 -3.35 -3.41
C PHE A 102 11.91 -3.03 -2.79
N GLY A 103 12.71 -2.24 -3.51
CA GLY A 103 13.95 -1.70 -2.97
C GLY A 103 13.68 -0.89 -1.70
N ASN A 104 14.54 -1.05 -0.68
CA ASN A 104 14.45 -0.19 0.50
C ASN A 104 14.89 1.22 0.10
N PRO A 105 14.01 2.22 0.20
CA PRO A 105 14.34 3.59 -0.16
C PRO A 105 15.50 4.21 0.64
N ALA A 106 15.76 3.74 1.86
CA ALA A 106 16.90 4.17 2.66
C ALA A 106 18.26 3.64 2.17
N VAL A 107 18.25 2.64 1.28
CA VAL A 107 19.45 1.94 0.79
C VAL A 107 19.64 2.12 -0.71
N MET A 108 18.68 2.74 -1.39
CA MET A 108 18.75 2.93 -2.83
C MET A 108 19.83 3.95 -3.18
N THR A 109 20.91 3.49 -3.81
CA THR A 109 21.90 4.31 -4.51
C THR A 109 21.61 4.27 -6.01
N VAL A 110 20.38 4.56 -6.43
CA VAL A 110 20.06 4.60 -7.86
C VAL A 110 20.54 5.94 -8.41
N PRO A 111 21.43 5.97 -9.41
CA PRO A 111 21.72 7.19 -10.14
C PRO A 111 20.39 7.70 -10.70
N PRO A 112 20.06 9.00 -10.59
CA PRO A 112 18.86 9.50 -11.26
C PRO A 112 18.87 9.05 -12.72
N SER A 113 17.75 8.51 -13.20
CA SER A 113 17.56 8.46 -14.64
C SER A 113 17.57 9.90 -15.14
N SER A 114 18.27 10.16 -16.24
CA SER A 114 18.37 11.48 -16.87
C SER A 114 17.05 12.00 -17.43
N GLU A 115 15.94 11.28 -17.24
CA GLU A 115 14.64 11.57 -17.82
C GLU A 115 13.56 11.32 -16.75
N GLY A 116 12.98 12.39 -16.21
CA GLY A 116 11.84 12.35 -15.28
C GLY A 116 12.00 13.20 -14.01
N ASP A 117 10.88 13.72 -13.51
CA ASP A 117 10.75 14.29 -12.17
C ASP A 117 10.41 13.15 -11.19
N GLY A 118 11.42 12.68 -10.44
CA GLY A 118 11.28 11.64 -9.44
C GLY A 118 11.29 10.21 -10.01
N THR A 119 11.98 9.30 -9.32
CA THR A 119 11.95 7.87 -9.62
C THR A 119 11.22 7.12 -8.52
N PHE A 120 10.41 6.14 -8.91
CA PHE A 120 9.82 5.21 -7.95
C PHE A 120 10.84 4.14 -7.57
N PRO A 121 10.80 3.62 -6.33
CA PRO A 121 11.64 2.50 -5.94
C PRO A 121 11.32 1.30 -6.84
N PRO A 122 12.27 0.76 -7.62
CA PRO A 122 12.00 -0.36 -8.48
C PRO A 122 11.68 -1.58 -7.63
N ALA A 123 10.75 -2.39 -8.13
CA ALA A 123 10.60 -3.75 -7.68
C ALA A 123 11.54 -4.65 -8.49
N PHE A 124 12.18 -5.61 -7.84
CA PHE A 124 13.00 -6.61 -8.50
C PHE A 124 12.48 -8.01 -8.22
N GLU A 125 12.49 -8.86 -9.24
CA GLU A 125 12.10 -10.26 -9.10
C GLU A 125 13.12 -11.01 -8.24
N ILE A 126 12.66 -11.74 -7.22
CA ILE A 126 13.52 -12.62 -6.42
C ILE A 126 13.64 -13.96 -7.15
N LYS A 127 14.72 -14.09 -7.94
CA LYS A 127 14.98 -15.30 -8.73
C LYS A 127 15.12 -16.54 -7.84
N GLY A 128 14.59 -17.67 -8.31
CA GLY A 128 14.64 -18.96 -7.59
C GLY A 128 13.65 -19.08 -6.43
N CYS A 129 12.85 -18.03 -6.18
CA CYS A 129 11.74 -18.06 -5.23
C CYS A 129 10.41 -18.01 -6.00
N ASN A 130 9.37 -18.60 -5.41
CA ASN A 130 7.99 -18.49 -5.88
C ASN A 130 7.12 -17.90 -4.78
N SER A 131 5.91 -17.47 -5.15
CA SER A 131 4.90 -17.07 -4.19
C SER A 131 3.56 -17.70 -4.52
N GLN A 132 2.82 -18.08 -3.48
CA GLN A 132 1.47 -18.61 -3.57
C GLN A 132 0.54 -17.75 -2.74
N ALA A 133 -0.35 -17.02 -3.42
CA ALA A 133 -1.40 -16.24 -2.77
C ALA A 133 -2.63 -17.13 -2.53
N HIS A 134 -3.09 -17.13 -1.28
CA HIS A 134 -4.35 -17.75 -0.86
C HIS A 134 -5.27 -16.64 -0.36
N CYS A 135 -6.12 -16.14 -1.24
CA CYS A 135 -7.06 -15.06 -0.98
C CYS A 135 -8.34 -15.33 -1.78
N PRO A 136 -9.18 -16.28 -1.33
CA PRO A 136 -10.41 -16.60 -2.04
C PRO A 136 -11.38 -15.42 -1.96
N ASP A 137 -12.28 -15.31 -2.92
CA ASP A 137 -13.38 -14.35 -2.85
C ASP A 137 -14.36 -14.73 -1.72
N ARG A 138 -14.75 -13.74 -0.93
CA ARG A 138 -15.75 -13.86 0.15
C ARG A 138 -16.93 -12.92 -0.11
N GLN A 139 -18.11 -13.32 0.35
CA GLN A 139 -19.30 -12.49 0.25
C GLN A 139 -19.14 -11.19 1.04
N ILE A 140 -19.60 -10.10 0.45
CA ILE A 140 -19.50 -8.76 1.04
C ILE A 140 -20.85 -8.06 1.01
N TYR A 141 -20.92 -7.03 1.85
CA TYR A 141 -22.00 -6.05 1.88
C TYR A 141 -21.42 -4.67 1.61
N TYR A 142 -21.99 -3.93 0.67
CA TYR A 142 -21.60 -2.54 0.40
C TYR A 142 -22.44 -1.59 1.23
N PHE A 143 -21.78 -0.63 1.86
CA PHE A 143 -22.48 0.45 2.54
C PHE A 143 -22.91 1.52 1.54
N ASP A 144 -24.13 2.06 1.70
CA ASP A 144 -24.45 3.38 1.19
C ASP A 144 -23.87 4.47 2.11
N TYR A 145 -23.84 5.72 1.62
CA TYR A 145 -23.21 6.83 2.33
C TYR A 145 -23.87 7.10 3.70
N ASP A 146 -25.19 7.18 3.75
CA ASP A 146 -25.93 7.53 4.96
C ASP A 146 -25.73 6.47 6.04
N GLU A 147 -25.77 5.20 5.65
CA GLU A 147 -25.61 4.07 6.55
C GLU A 147 -24.20 4.03 7.17
N ILE A 148 -23.13 4.18 6.37
CA ILE A 148 -21.78 4.16 6.94
C ILE A 148 -21.51 5.42 7.79
N HIS A 149 -22.05 6.58 7.42
CA HIS A 149 -21.89 7.81 8.18
C HIS A 149 -22.53 7.70 9.56
N GLU A 150 -23.78 7.21 9.62
CA GLU A 150 -24.50 6.98 10.88
C GLU A 150 -23.76 5.98 11.78
N ARG A 151 -23.25 4.89 11.22
CA ARG A 151 -22.49 3.87 11.97
C ARG A 151 -21.17 4.39 12.52
N LEU A 152 -20.48 5.25 11.76
CA LEU A 152 -19.27 5.92 12.23
C LEU A 152 -19.58 6.88 13.40
N LEU A 153 -20.61 7.71 13.25
CA LEU A 153 -21.04 8.66 14.29
C LEU A 153 -21.50 7.96 15.58
N SER A 154 -22.18 6.82 15.45
CA SER A 154 -22.68 6.03 16.57
C SER A 154 -21.69 5.00 17.10
N ASN A 155 -20.46 4.95 16.56
CA ASN A 155 -19.42 3.98 16.91
C ASN A 155 -19.90 2.51 16.81
N GLN A 156 -20.74 2.21 15.83
CA GLN A 156 -21.32 0.88 15.58
C GLN A 156 -20.51 0.06 14.57
N ILE A 157 -19.46 0.63 13.98
CA ILE A 157 -18.57 -0.06 13.04
C ILE A 157 -17.11 0.16 13.43
N SER A 158 -16.33 -0.92 13.42
CA SER A 158 -14.89 -0.85 13.63
C SER A 158 -14.17 -0.60 12.31
N VAL A 159 -13.17 0.28 12.32
CA VAL A 159 -12.29 0.50 11.17
C VAL A 159 -11.64 -0.80 10.66
N ARG A 160 -11.37 -1.76 11.56
CA ARG A 160 -10.78 -3.05 11.19
C ARG A 160 -11.71 -3.94 10.35
N SER A 161 -13.01 -3.67 10.40
CA SER A 161 -14.03 -4.37 9.61
C SER A 161 -14.44 -3.61 8.34
N LEU A 162 -13.79 -2.47 8.06
CA LEU A 162 -14.10 -1.61 6.94
C LEU A 162 -13.04 -1.74 5.86
N PHE A 163 -13.49 -2.05 4.65
CA PHE A 163 -12.64 -2.24 3.49
C PHE A 163 -13.04 -1.27 2.39
N LEU A 164 -12.03 -0.89 1.61
CA LEU A 164 -12.12 0.04 0.51
C LEU A 164 -12.00 -0.74 -0.80
N GLN A 165 -12.91 -0.43 -1.72
CA GLN A 165 -12.78 -0.79 -3.12
C GLN A 165 -12.68 0.49 -3.96
N VAL A 166 -11.66 0.56 -4.82
CA VAL A 166 -11.49 1.63 -5.79
C VAL A 166 -11.34 1.03 -7.17
N SER A 167 -12.16 1.46 -8.13
CA SER A 167 -12.11 0.99 -9.51
C SER A 167 -11.90 2.16 -10.48
N TRP A 168 -10.97 2.05 -11.42
CA TRP A 168 -10.65 3.10 -12.40
C TRP A 168 -10.11 2.49 -13.69
N SER A 169 -10.08 3.28 -14.76
CA SER A 169 -9.50 2.85 -16.04
C SER A 169 -8.31 3.72 -16.40
N THR A 170 -7.20 3.12 -16.83
CA THR A 170 -6.04 3.85 -17.34
C THR A 170 -5.30 3.01 -18.37
N GLY A 171 -4.78 3.64 -19.43
CA GLY A 171 -4.02 2.93 -20.46
C GLY A 171 -4.80 1.86 -21.25
N GLY A 172 -6.14 1.87 -21.21
CA GLY A 172 -6.98 0.83 -21.82
C GLY A 172 -7.25 -0.38 -20.93
N ASP A 173 -6.78 -0.36 -19.69
CA ASP A 173 -7.01 -1.39 -18.69
C ASP A 173 -7.92 -0.89 -17.58
N ASP A 174 -8.78 -1.77 -17.09
CA ASP A 174 -9.66 -1.52 -15.95
C ASP A 174 -9.05 -2.12 -14.69
N TRP A 175 -8.82 -1.29 -13.69
CA TRP A 175 -8.20 -1.67 -12.43
C TRP A 175 -9.22 -1.66 -11.31
N THR A 176 -9.11 -2.62 -10.39
CA THR A 176 -9.84 -2.62 -9.13
C THR A 176 -8.89 -2.95 -7.99
N LEU A 177 -8.78 -2.02 -7.04
CA LEU A 177 -8.03 -2.15 -5.82
C LEU A 177 -8.96 -2.54 -4.68
N TYR A 178 -8.55 -3.53 -3.89
CA TYR A 178 -9.14 -3.90 -2.62
C TYR A 178 -8.11 -3.70 -1.50
N SER A 179 -8.47 -3.00 -0.44
CA SER A 179 -7.58 -2.73 0.70
C SER A 179 -8.38 -2.50 1.99
N PRO A 180 -7.89 -2.90 3.18
CA PRO A 180 -8.49 -2.47 4.43
C PRO A 180 -8.32 -0.95 4.62
N CYS A 181 -9.30 -0.31 5.23
CA CYS A 181 -9.13 1.06 5.71
C CYS A 181 -8.17 1.05 6.90
N ARG A 182 -7.11 1.88 6.86
CA ARG A 182 -6.22 2.03 8.03
C ARG A 182 -6.76 3.04 9.02
N TYR A 183 -7.37 4.10 8.50
CA TYR A 183 -8.15 5.05 9.28
C TYR A 183 -9.20 5.71 8.39
N VAL A 184 -10.17 6.35 9.03
CA VAL A 184 -11.27 7.06 8.37
C VAL A 184 -11.42 8.40 9.08
N ASN A 185 -11.31 9.51 8.34
CA ASN A 185 -11.82 10.78 8.84
C ASN A 185 -13.29 10.89 8.44
N PHE A 186 -14.13 11.48 9.28
CA PHE A 186 -15.52 11.74 8.94
C PHE A 186 -15.97 13.01 9.65
N SER A 187 -16.99 13.66 9.09
CA SER A 187 -17.49 14.94 9.62
C SER A 187 -18.02 14.79 11.04
N ASN A 188 -17.81 15.83 11.86
CA ASN A 188 -18.48 15.98 13.15
C ASN A 188 -19.62 16.99 13.03
N PRO A 189 -20.90 16.56 13.06
CA PRO A 189 -22.05 17.45 12.87
C PRO A 189 -22.16 18.58 13.90
N ALA A 190 -21.50 18.46 15.06
CA ALA A 190 -21.47 19.52 16.07
C ALA A 190 -20.62 20.74 15.64
N PHE A 191 -19.69 20.57 14.70
CA PHE A 191 -18.72 21.60 14.30
C PHE A 191 -18.70 21.87 12.79
N GLN A 192 -19.26 21.00 11.97
CA GLN A 192 -19.17 21.06 10.52
C GLN A 192 -20.55 20.89 9.89
N THR A 193 -20.87 21.75 8.92
CA THR A 193 -22.12 21.68 8.16
C THR A 193 -22.04 20.67 7.01
N SER A 194 -20.86 20.51 6.40
CA SER A 194 -20.65 19.55 5.31
C SER A 194 -20.46 18.14 5.87
N SER A 195 -21.27 17.20 5.39
CA SER A 195 -21.11 15.78 5.69
C SER A 195 -20.04 15.17 4.79
N TYR A 196 -19.09 14.42 5.34
CA TYR A 196 -18.13 13.66 4.55
C TYR A 196 -17.64 12.39 5.25
N ILE A 197 -17.13 11.46 4.45
CA ILE A 197 -16.35 10.29 4.88
C ILE A 197 -15.09 10.24 4.02
N GLN A 198 -13.95 10.14 4.66
CA GLN A 198 -12.63 10.12 4.02
C GLN A 198 -11.88 8.83 4.43
N PRO A 199 -12.16 7.69 3.78
CA PRO A 199 -11.43 6.46 4.04
C PRO A 199 -10.03 6.52 3.44
N ILE A 200 -9.04 6.06 4.20
CA ILE A 200 -7.64 6.07 3.78
C ILE A 200 -7.08 4.66 3.91
N ALA A 201 -6.65 4.13 2.78
CA ALA A 201 -5.94 2.86 2.69
C ALA A 201 -4.48 3.03 3.13
N GLY A 202 -3.91 1.94 3.64
CA GLY A 202 -2.50 1.88 3.97
C GLY A 202 -1.62 1.77 2.74
N THR A 203 -0.58 0.97 2.86
CA THR A 203 0.25 0.63 1.71
C THR A 203 -0.55 -0.20 0.71
N VAL A 204 -0.56 0.22 -0.56
CA VAL A 204 -1.24 -0.44 -1.67
C VAL A 204 -0.34 -0.54 -2.89
N LEU A 205 -0.66 -1.43 -3.83
CA LEU A 205 -0.03 -1.47 -5.14
C LEU A 205 -0.68 -0.46 -6.08
N MET A 206 0.17 0.34 -6.74
CA MET A 206 -0.24 1.28 -7.78
C MET A 206 0.41 0.90 -9.12
N PRO A 207 -0.36 0.81 -10.22
CA PRO A 207 0.21 0.60 -11.55
C PRO A 207 0.89 1.87 -12.05
N VAL A 208 2.14 1.75 -12.50
CA VAL A 208 2.93 2.82 -13.12
C VAL A 208 3.68 2.26 -14.32
N GLY A 209 3.20 2.57 -15.52
CA GLY A 209 3.68 1.93 -16.75
C GLY A 209 3.47 0.41 -16.69
N ASP A 210 4.54 -0.35 -16.96
CA ASP A 210 4.53 -1.81 -16.95
C ASP A 210 4.91 -2.43 -15.57
N SER A 211 4.98 -1.62 -14.52
CA SER A 211 5.39 -2.04 -13.17
C SER A 211 4.38 -1.60 -12.10
N PHE A 212 4.56 -2.12 -10.90
CA PHE A 212 3.88 -1.63 -9.70
C PHE A 212 4.82 -0.86 -8.78
N VAL A 213 4.26 0.06 -8.01
CA VAL A 213 4.95 0.83 -6.96
C VAL A 213 4.11 0.81 -5.68
N PRO A 214 4.73 0.88 -4.48
CA PRO A 214 3.99 0.99 -3.24
C PRO A 214 3.50 2.43 -3.06
N GLY A 215 2.23 2.59 -2.77
CA GLY A 215 1.61 3.90 -2.50
C GLY A 215 0.58 3.82 -1.39
N SER A 216 -0.22 4.87 -1.26
CA SER A 216 -1.45 4.91 -0.47
C SER A 216 -2.59 5.46 -1.32
N ILE A 217 -3.83 5.16 -0.92
CA ILE A 217 -5.03 5.69 -1.55
C ILE A 217 -5.85 6.41 -0.49
N ALA A 218 -6.24 7.64 -0.79
CA ALA A 218 -7.21 8.39 -0.03
C ALA A 218 -8.45 8.64 -0.90
N CYS A 219 -9.61 8.50 -0.30
CA CYS A 219 -10.85 8.93 -0.94
C CYS A 219 -11.57 9.93 -0.05
N SER A 220 -12.42 10.77 -0.63
CA SER A 220 -13.38 11.60 0.09
C SER A 220 -14.75 11.43 -0.58
N LEU A 221 -15.78 11.17 0.22
CA LEU A 221 -17.17 10.98 -0.20
C LEU A 221 -18.03 12.01 0.53
N ASN A 222 -19.07 12.53 -0.11
CA ASN A 222 -20.06 13.38 0.54
C ASN A 222 -21.50 12.87 0.39
N ASP A 223 -22.42 13.49 1.11
CA ASP A 223 -23.87 13.22 1.12
C ASP A 223 -24.58 13.53 -0.20
N LYS A 224 -23.91 14.19 -1.15
CA LYS A 224 -24.43 14.49 -2.48
C LYS A 224 -24.02 13.46 -3.53
N GLY A 225 -23.21 12.48 -3.14
CA GLY A 225 -22.66 11.47 -4.04
C GLY A 225 -21.43 11.94 -4.83
N ASP A 226 -20.85 13.09 -4.48
CA ASP A 226 -19.55 13.48 -5.04
C ASP A 226 -18.42 12.71 -4.36
N HIS A 227 -17.37 12.42 -5.12
CA HIS A 227 -16.17 11.80 -4.57
C HIS A 227 -14.87 12.30 -5.19
N ILE A 228 -13.81 12.23 -4.39
CA ILE A 228 -12.43 12.48 -4.78
C ILE A 228 -11.64 11.21 -4.48
N ILE A 229 -10.75 10.81 -5.39
CA ILE A 229 -9.85 9.67 -5.21
C ILE A 229 -8.45 10.14 -5.60
N GLU A 230 -7.50 9.97 -4.69
CA GLU A 230 -6.09 10.31 -4.89
C GLU A 230 -5.21 9.15 -4.46
N ALA A 231 -4.23 8.82 -5.31
CA ALA A 231 -3.10 8.02 -4.91
C ALA A 231 -1.94 8.92 -4.48
N SER A 232 -1.20 8.49 -3.48
CA SER A 232 0.10 9.04 -3.13
C SER A 232 1.15 7.96 -3.26
N SER A 233 2.30 8.27 -3.83
CA SER A 233 3.46 7.39 -3.78
C SER A 233 4.71 8.21 -3.51
N ARG A 234 5.62 7.63 -2.72
CA ARG A 234 6.91 8.25 -2.47
C ARG A 234 7.75 8.18 -3.74
N VAL A 235 8.18 9.33 -4.22
CA VAL A 235 9.20 9.43 -5.26
C VAL A 235 10.50 9.91 -4.65
N PHE A 236 11.60 9.37 -5.16
CA PHE A 236 12.94 9.77 -4.77
C PHE A 236 13.45 10.77 -5.80
N ARG A 237 13.90 11.92 -5.31
CA ARG A 237 14.54 12.94 -6.13
C ARG A 237 16.01 12.96 -5.79
N ASP A 238 16.83 12.93 -6.83
CA ASP A 238 18.22 13.33 -6.69
C ASP A 238 18.29 14.82 -6.38
N MET A 239 18.78 15.14 -5.19
CA MET A 239 18.93 16.51 -4.72
C MET A 239 19.87 17.36 -5.56
N ALA A 240 20.93 16.76 -6.12
CA ALA A 240 21.89 17.47 -6.95
C ALA A 240 21.24 17.91 -8.25
N GLU A 241 20.59 16.99 -8.96
CA GLU A 241 19.90 17.30 -10.22
C GLU A 241 18.68 18.20 -9.99
N TRP A 242 17.91 18.00 -8.93
CA TRP A 242 16.81 18.91 -8.57
C TRP A 242 17.32 20.34 -8.37
N ARG A 243 18.40 20.50 -7.60
CA ARG A 243 19.02 21.81 -7.34
C ARG A 243 19.52 22.46 -8.63
N ILE A 244 20.18 21.69 -9.51
CA ILE A 244 20.63 22.18 -10.82
C ILE A 244 19.45 22.69 -11.66
N ARG A 245 18.32 21.96 -11.68
CA ARG A 245 17.11 22.38 -12.42
C ARG A 245 16.48 23.64 -11.83
N GLN A 246 16.35 23.72 -10.51
CA GLN A 246 15.66 24.82 -9.83
C GLN A 246 16.50 26.11 -9.77
N GLU A 247 17.78 26.01 -9.42
CA GLU A 247 18.66 27.18 -9.26
C GLU A 247 19.27 27.62 -10.60
N GLN A 248 19.23 26.76 -11.63
CA GLN A 248 19.87 26.96 -12.92
C GLN A 248 21.29 27.54 -12.82
N PRO A 249 22.18 26.97 -12.00
CA PRO A 249 23.46 27.59 -11.72
C PRO A 249 24.37 27.57 -12.96
N PRO A 250 25.41 28.42 -13.02
CA PRO A 250 26.39 28.39 -14.10
C PRO A 250 27.03 27.01 -14.26
N GLU A 251 27.50 26.67 -15.47
CA GLU A 251 27.99 25.34 -15.82
C GLU A 251 29.09 24.81 -14.89
N VAL A 252 29.99 25.70 -14.45
CA VAL A 252 31.04 25.36 -13.47
C VAL A 252 30.45 24.88 -12.14
N ALA A 253 29.40 25.55 -11.66
CA ALA A 253 28.71 25.15 -10.44
C ALA A 253 27.89 23.87 -10.63
N ARG A 254 27.28 23.64 -11.80
CA ARG A 254 26.61 22.35 -12.11
C ARG A 254 27.58 21.19 -12.04
N LYS A 255 28.77 21.35 -12.65
CA LYS A 255 29.82 20.34 -12.62
C LYS A 255 30.26 20.06 -11.18
N SER A 256 30.55 21.10 -10.39
CA SER A 256 30.93 20.93 -8.98
C SER A 256 29.85 20.23 -8.15
N ILE A 257 28.56 20.52 -8.38
CA ILE A 257 27.45 19.84 -7.70
C ILE A 257 27.46 18.33 -8.01
N ARG A 258 27.63 17.95 -9.28
CA ARG A 258 27.72 16.55 -9.71
C ARG A 258 28.97 15.84 -9.19
N ASP A 259 30.12 16.50 -9.21
CA ASP A 259 31.38 15.94 -8.71
C ASP A 259 31.30 15.65 -7.20
N VAL A 260 30.68 16.55 -6.43
CA VAL A 260 30.40 16.35 -5.00
C VAL A 260 29.44 15.17 -4.77
N GLN A 261 28.41 15.04 -5.61
CA GLN A 261 27.46 13.94 -5.51
C GLN A 261 28.10 12.57 -5.76
N GLN A 262 29.13 12.48 -6.60
CA GLN A 262 29.83 11.22 -6.87
C GLN A 262 30.61 10.68 -5.65
N VAL A 263 31.00 11.56 -4.73
CA VAL A 263 31.81 11.21 -3.55
C VAL A 263 31.03 11.25 -2.24
N MET A 264 29.83 11.81 -2.23
CA MET A 264 28.94 11.84 -1.07
C MET A 264 27.78 10.85 -1.21
N PRO A 265 27.33 10.22 -0.10
CA PRO A 265 26.07 9.47 -0.11
C PRO A 265 24.95 10.36 -0.64
N THR A 266 24.21 9.87 -1.64
CA THR A 266 23.10 10.64 -2.23
C THR A 266 22.02 10.86 -1.16
N PHE A 267 21.76 12.11 -0.81
CA PHE A 267 20.59 12.46 -0.02
C PHE A 267 19.40 12.51 -0.97
N PHE A 268 18.49 11.54 -0.86
CA PHE A 268 17.21 11.61 -1.55
C PHE A 268 16.21 12.36 -0.67
N LEU A 269 15.61 13.42 -1.20
CA LEU A 269 14.36 13.91 -0.63
C LEU A 269 13.25 12.98 -1.11
N SER A 270 12.60 12.31 -0.16
CA SER A 270 11.31 11.69 -0.42
C SER A 270 10.28 12.79 -0.56
N GLN A 271 9.63 12.87 -1.70
CA GLN A 271 8.44 13.69 -1.89
C GLN A 271 7.26 12.77 -2.20
N ASP A 272 6.09 13.11 -1.66
CA ASP A 272 4.86 12.46 -2.06
C ASP A 272 4.44 12.98 -3.43
N HIS A 273 4.33 12.08 -4.40
CA HIS A 273 3.73 12.35 -5.69
C HIS A 273 2.25 11.98 -5.64
N ILE A 274 1.39 12.98 -5.77
CA ILE A 274 -0.07 12.82 -5.72
C ILE A 274 -0.61 12.66 -7.14
N ILE A 275 -1.41 11.62 -7.35
CA ILE A 275 -2.02 11.28 -8.62
C ILE A 275 -3.54 11.26 -8.44
N PRO A 276 -4.30 12.18 -9.06
CA PRO A 276 -5.75 12.12 -9.04
C PRO A 276 -6.23 10.92 -9.86
N ILE A 277 -7.22 10.19 -9.34
CA ILE A 277 -7.82 9.02 -9.99
C ILE A 277 -9.26 9.34 -10.36
N ASN A 278 -9.57 9.22 -11.65
CA ASN A 278 -10.95 9.24 -12.11
C ASN A 278 -11.52 7.82 -12.08
N GLY A 279 -12.38 7.54 -11.11
CA GLY A 279 -12.89 6.19 -10.87
C GLY A 279 -14.12 6.19 -9.97
N THR A 280 -14.40 5.03 -9.38
CA THR A 280 -15.46 4.84 -8.39
C THR A 280 -14.86 4.34 -7.09
N VAL A 281 -15.50 4.69 -5.98
CA VAL A 281 -15.11 4.28 -4.64
C VAL A 281 -16.32 3.64 -3.95
N ARG A 282 -16.09 2.54 -3.24
CA ARG A 282 -17.09 1.88 -2.39
C ARG A 282 -16.46 1.43 -1.09
N LEU A 283 -17.25 1.47 -0.02
CA LEU A 283 -16.90 0.91 1.27
C LEU A 283 -17.70 -0.37 1.48
N TYR A 284 -17.04 -1.41 1.98
CA TYR A 284 -17.68 -2.69 2.23
C TYR A 284 -17.17 -3.34 3.51
N ARG A 285 -17.88 -4.38 3.93
CA ARG A 285 -17.42 -5.34 4.93
C ARG A 285 -17.67 -6.75 4.43
N TYR A 286 -16.94 -7.72 4.97
CA TYR A 286 -17.26 -9.12 4.77
C TYR A 286 -18.49 -9.55 5.58
N LEU A 287 -19.22 -10.55 5.06
CA LEU A 287 -20.35 -11.21 5.72
C LEU A 287 -19.93 -12.49 6.46
#